data_AF-A0A7S2BJC1-F1
#
_entry.id   AF-A0A7S2BJC1-F1
#
_cell.length_a   1.000
_cell.length_b   1.000
_cell.length_c   1.000
_cell.angle_alpha   90.00
_cell.angle_beta   90.00
_cell.angle_gamma   90.00
#
_symmetry.space_group_name_H-M   'P 1'
#
loop_
_entity.id
_entity.type
_entity.pdbx_description
1 polymer ?
#
loop_
_entity_poly.entity_id
_entity_poly.type
_entity_poly.pdbx_seq_one_letter_code
_entity_poly.pdbx_strand_id
1 'polypeptide(L)'
;HHLFNQMSHTDATRCVNVPDVSASAILNSGDPIIESKRDFSMCAGEFLLAYEVDDQGSNLGTWDALMSCFFIDTAPNILEYILRIRNMLRPGGLWINMGPLTYHWADTFSELATDAMSNSNGGGLDSRYHESLELSWEEVRGAIMNAGFVIEREERQSCHYTLDQKSMIRTQYQCVFFQARKRESEKQQAITSV
;
A
#
# COMPACT_ATOMS: atom_id res chain seq x y z
N HIS A 1 -5.08 -0.12 -25.01
CA HIS A 1 -5.10 1.13 -25.79
C HIS A 1 -3.73 1.50 -26.38
N HIS A 2 -2.67 0.72 -26.14
CA HIS A 2 -1.35 0.97 -26.74
C HIS A 2 -1.28 0.48 -28.20
N LEU A 3 -1.09 1.41 -29.14
CA LEU A 3 -0.94 1.10 -30.58
C LEU A 3 0.54 1.15 -31.06
N PHE A 4 1.44 1.63 -30.21
CA PHE A 4 2.88 1.76 -30.48
C PHE A 4 3.67 0.74 -29.64
N ASN A 5 4.96 0.54 -29.98
CA ASN A 5 5.83 -0.46 -29.36
C ASN A 5 5.28 -1.89 -29.44
N GLN A 6 4.62 -2.24 -30.55
CA GLN A 6 4.09 -3.58 -30.81
C GLN A 6 4.94 -4.28 -31.87
N MET A 7 5.22 -5.57 -31.67
CA MET A 7 5.91 -6.38 -32.68
C MET A 7 5.00 -6.68 -33.88
N SER A 8 3.68 -6.74 -33.67
CA SER A 8 2.68 -6.99 -34.70
C SER A 8 1.34 -6.30 -34.38
N HIS A 9 0.51 -6.05 -35.41
CA HIS A 9 -0.85 -5.52 -35.20
C HIS A 9 -1.73 -6.44 -34.36
N THR A 10 -1.54 -7.76 -34.44
CA THR A 10 -2.28 -8.75 -33.66
C THR A 10 -1.98 -8.69 -32.17
N ASP A 11 -0.82 -8.19 -31.76
CA ASP A 11 -0.49 -8.06 -30.34
C ASP A 11 -1.30 -6.98 -29.65
N ALA A 12 -1.67 -5.92 -30.38
CA ALA A 12 -2.49 -4.80 -29.90
C ALA A 12 -3.97 -5.17 -29.71
N THR A 13 -4.48 -6.16 -30.46
CA THR A 13 -5.89 -6.58 -30.45
C THR A 13 -6.11 -7.94 -29.79
N ARG A 14 -5.07 -8.56 -29.22
CA ARG A 14 -5.18 -9.86 -28.57
C ARG A 14 -6.17 -9.82 -27.41
N CYS A 15 -6.91 -10.91 -27.25
CA CYS A 15 -7.75 -11.11 -26.07
C CYS A 15 -6.89 -11.58 -24.88
N VAL A 16 -7.31 -11.20 -23.68
CA VAL A 16 -6.83 -11.78 -22.41
C VAL A 16 -8.04 -12.35 -21.70
N ASN A 17 -8.00 -13.64 -21.38
CA ASN A 17 -9.11 -14.31 -20.71
C ASN A 17 -9.03 -14.05 -19.21
N VAL A 18 -10.13 -13.58 -18.62
CA VAL A 18 -10.28 -13.37 -17.18
C VAL A 18 -11.67 -13.85 -16.73
N PRO A 19 -11.83 -14.36 -15.50
CA PRO A 19 -10.77 -14.70 -14.56
C PRO A 19 -10.06 -16.02 -14.94
N ASP A 20 -8.79 -16.15 -14.57
CA ASP A 20 -8.01 -17.40 -14.70
C ASP A 20 -8.39 -18.43 -13.62
N VAL A 21 -8.84 -17.97 -12.45
CA VAL A 21 -9.31 -18.82 -11.35
C VAL A 21 -10.65 -18.31 -10.80
N SER A 22 -11.57 -19.22 -10.46
CA SER A 22 -12.85 -18.86 -9.83
C SER A 22 -12.71 -18.70 -8.32
N ALA A 23 -12.90 -17.48 -7.82
CA ALA A 23 -12.89 -17.19 -6.38
C ALA A 23 -13.97 -18.00 -5.64
N SER A 24 -15.16 -18.14 -6.22
CA SER A 24 -16.25 -18.96 -5.65
C SER A 24 -15.87 -20.44 -5.59
N ALA A 25 -15.17 -20.97 -6.59
CA ALA A 25 -14.70 -22.35 -6.56
C ALA A 25 -13.64 -22.56 -5.47
N ILE A 26 -12.74 -21.59 -5.27
CA ILE A 26 -11.78 -21.63 -4.16
C ILE A 26 -12.53 -21.62 -2.83
N LEU A 27 -13.46 -20.69 -2.62
CA LEU A 27 -14.22 -20.57 -1.35
C LEU A 27 -15.11 -21.78 -1.05
N ASN A 28 -15.48 -22.57 -2.06
CA ASN A 28 -16.28 -23.79 -1.90
C ASN A 28 -15.47 -25.09 -2.00
N SER A 29 -14.15 -25.03 -2.24
CA SER A 29 -13.32 -26.24 -2.26
C SER A 29 -13.28 -26.85 -0.85
N GLY A 30 -13.65 -28.11 -0.67
CA GLY A 30 -13.64 -28.79 0.64
C GLY A 30 -12.22 -29.13 1.15
N ASP A 31 -11.26 -28.23 1.00
CA ASP A 31 -9.87 -28.41 1.43
C ASP A 31 -9.77 -28.35 2.97
N PRO A 32 -9.35 -29.44 3.64
CA PRO A 32 -9.33 -29.56 5.09
C PRO A 32 -8.30 -28.67 5.80
N ILE A 33 -7.29 -28.11 5.09
CA ILE A 33 -6.40 -27.08 5.68
C ILE A 33 -7.19 -25.78 5.97
N ILE A 34 -8.35 -25.62 5.32
CA ILE A 34 -9.13 -24.38 5.25
C ILE A 34 -10.56 -24.63 5.78
N GLU A 35 -10.75 -25.52 6.75
CA GLU A 35 -12.04 -25.77 7.43
C GLU A 35 -12.29 -24.79 8.58
N SER A 36 -11.25 -24.14 9.12
CA SER A 36 -11.42 -23.07 10.10
C SER A 36 -11.70 -21.73 9.41
N LYS A 37 -12.99 -21.40 9.26
CA LYS A 37 -13.49 -20.02 9.03
C LYS A 37 -12.94 -19.31 7.77
N ARG A 38 -13.49 -19.64 6.60
CA ARG A 38 -13.33 -18.81 5.39
C ARG A 38 -14.22 -17.57 5.52
N ASP A 39 -13.63 -16.46 5.94
CA ASP A 39 -14.27 -15.16 5.90
C ASP A 39 -13.51 -14.27 4.93
N PHE A 40 -14.17 -13.85 3.85
CA PHE A 40 -13.62 -12.96 2.84
C PHE A 40 -14.57 -11.78 2.69
N SER A 41 -14.09 -10.59 2.99
CA SER A 41 -14.85 -9.36 2.93
C SER A 41 -14.04 -8.28 2.20
N MET A 42 -14.76 -7.28 1.69
CA MET A 42 -14.17 -6.10 1.05
C MET A 42 -14.80 -4.86 1.66
N CYS A 43 -13.97 -3.87 1.99
CA CYS A 43 -14.41 -2.58 2.46
C CYS A 43 -14.22 -1.56 1.33
N ALA A 44 -15.27 -0.80 1.00
CA ALA A 44 -15.19 0.31 0.07
C ALA A 44 -14.98 1.60 0.85
N GLY A 45 -13.94 2.36 0.50
CA GLY A 45 -13.64 3.64 1.14
C GLY A 45 -12.18 4.03 1.02
N GLU A 46 -11.86 5.20 1.55
CA GLU A 46 -10.47 5.65 1.75
C GLU A 46 -9.89 4.92 2.98
N PHE A 47 -8.64 4.46 2.90
CA PHE A 47 -8.02 3.58 3.90
C PHE A 47 -7.98 4.18 5.31
N LEU A 48 -7.60 5.46 5.43
CA LEU A 48 -7.56 6.18 6.70
C LEU A 48 -8.96 6.49 7.24
N LEU A 49 -10.02 6.43 6.46
CA LEU A 49 -11.39 6.54 6.99
C LEU A 49 -11.98 5.17 7.33
N ALA A 50 -11.78 4.18 6.46
CA ALA A 50 -12.34 2.83 6.61
C ALA A 50 -11.83 2.10 7.85
N TYR A 51 -10.57 2.33 8.23
CA TYR A 51 -9.93 1.69 9.38
C TYR A 51 -9.61 2.67 10.50
N GLU A 52 -10.41 3.73 10.64
CA GLU A 52 -10.25 4.70 11.74
C GLU A 52 -10.28 4.00 13.11
N VAL A 53 -9.51 4.56 14.03
CA VAL A 53 -9.59 4.23 15.45
C VAL A 53 -10.39 5.33 16.12
N ASP A 54 -11.69 5.07 16.30
CA ASP A 54 -12.61 6.01 16.95
C ASP A 54 -12.40 6.05 18.48
N ASP A 55 -13.17 6.91 19.16
CA ASP A 55 -13.16 7.05 20.61
C ASP A 55 -13.51 5.76 21.37
N GLN A 56 -14.15 4.79 20.70
CA GLN A 56 -14.49 3.48 21.27
C GLN A 56 -13.37 2.46 21.03
N GLY A 57 -12.31 2.84 20.33
CA GLY A 57 -11.16 1.99 20.04
C GLY A 57 -11.40 1.01 18.90
N SER A 58 -12.32 1.29 17.98
CA SER A 58 -12.53 0.43 16.80
C SER A 58 -11.21 0.25 16.02
N ASN A 59 -11.01 -0.93 15.43
CA ASN A 59 -9.77 -1.32 14.73
C ASN A 59 -8.46 -1.30 15.53
N LEU A 60 -8.37 -0.68 16.72
CA LEU A 60 -7.14 -0.60 17.51
C LEU A 60 -6.68 -1.99 17.91
N GLY A 61 -5.49 -2.39 17.46
CA GLY A 61 -4.92 -3.69 17.80
C GLY A 61 -5.78 -4.88 17.36
N THR A 62 -6.64 -4.73 16.36
CA THR A 62 -7.60 -5.76 15.93
C THR A 62 -7.00 -6.75 14.93
N TRP A 63 -6.00 -6.32 14.15
CA TRP A 63 -5.49 -7.08 13.01
C TRP A 63 -4.22 -7.85 13.36
N ASP A 64 -4.18 -9.15 13.04
CA ASP A 64 -3.00 -10.01 13.25
C ASP A 64 -1.87 -9.67 12.27
N ALA A 65 -2.24 -9.34 11.03
CA ALA A 65 -1.31 -8.99 9.97
C ALA A 65 -1.93 -8.02 8.97
N LEU A 66 -1.07 -7.26 8.29
CA LEU A 66 -1.41 -6.37 7.18
C LEU A 66 -0.45 -6.63 6.02
N MET A 67 -0.98 -6.68 4.80
CA MET A 67 -0.22 -6.79 3.58
C MET A 67 -0.50 -5.60 2.67
N SER A 68 0.55 -4.87 2.27
CA SER A 68 0.48 -3.78 1.30
C SER A 68 1.28 -4.14 0.05
N CYS A 69 0.71 -3.93 -1.14
CA CYS A 69 1.36 -4.24 -2.41
C CYS A 69 1.10 -3.09 -3.40
N PHE A 70 2.15 -2.38 -3.84
CA PHE A 70 2.03 -1.16 -4.67
C PHE A 70 0.99 -0.17 -4.10
N PHE A 71 1.11 0.14 -2.81
CA PHE A 71 0.07 0.84 -2.05
C PHE A 71 0.58 2.00 -1.20
N ILE A 72 1.71 1.85 -0.50
CA ILE A 72 2.14 2.86 0.49
C ILE A 72 2.49 4.21 -0.15
N ASP A 73 2.82 4.22 -1.44
CA ASP A 73 3.12 5.38 -2.26
C ASP A 73 1.88 6.06 -2.86
N THR A 74 0.68 5.55 -2.59
CA THR A 74 -0.58 6.21 -2.98
C THR A 74 -1.03 7.26 -1.96
N ALA A 75 -0.42 7.29 -0.79
CA ALA A 75 -0.72 8.26 0.26
C ALA A 75 -0.19 9.65 -0.12
N PRO A 76 -0.95 10.74 0.10
CA PRO A 76 -0.38 12.09 0.13
C PRO A 76 0.68 12.16 1.23
N ASN A 77 0.32 11.70 2.44
CA ASN A 77 1.23 11.63 3.57
C ASN A 77 1.45 10.17 3.99
N ILE A 78 2.57 9.58 3.57
CA ILE A 78 2.92 8.19 3.90
C ILE A 78 3.05 7.95 5.42
N LEU A 79 3.36 8.98 6.21
CA LEU A 79 3.49 8.84 7.67
C LEU A 79 2.13 8.53 8.31
N GLU A 80 1.03 9.05 7.77
CA GLU A 80 -0.33 8.73 8.24
C GLU A 80 -0.66 7.26 8.00
N TYR A 81 -0.26 6.70 6.85
CA TYR A 81 -0.40 5.28 6.57
C TYR A 81 0.40 4.44 7.58
N ILE A 82 1.66 4.79 7.84
CA ILE A 82 2.51 4.08 8.81
C ILE A 82 1.88 4.08 10.21
N LEU A 83 1.42 5.24 10.68
CA LEU A 83 0.77 5.36 11.99
C LEU A 83 -0.55 4.60 12.05
N ARG A 84 -1.33 4.62 10.96
CA ARG A 84 -2.57 3.87 10.91
C ARG A 84 -2.33 2.36 10.98
N ILE A 85 -1.39 1.86 10.17
CA ILE A 85 -0.99 0.45 10.17
C ILE A 85 -0.48 0.03 11.55
N ARG A 86 0.33 0.88 12.21
CA ARG A 86 0.76 0.66 13.59
C ARG A 86 -0.43 0.49 14.52
N ASN A 87 -1.41 1.40 14.48
CA ASN A 87 -2.51 1.38 15.42
C ASN A 87 -3.42 0.17 15.20
N MET A 88 -3.71 -0.18 13.95
CA MET A 88 -4.63 -1.27 13.66
C MET A 88 -4.05 -2.66 13.97
N LEU A 89 -2.73 -2.84 13.87
CA LEU A 89 -2.08 -4.10 14.19
C LEU A 89 -2.02 -4.36 15.71
N ARG A 90 -2.33 -5.59 16.13
CA ARG A 90 -2.13 -6.01 17.53
C ARG A 90 -0.65 -5.97 17.92
N PRO A 91 -0.30 -5.91 19.22
CA PRO A 91 1.07 -6.18 19.67
C PRO A 91 1.60 -7.51 19.07
N GLY A 92 2.82 -7.49 18.53
CA GLY A 92 3.40 -8.63 17.82
C GLY A 92 2.86 -8.87 16.39
N GLY A 93 1.92 -8.04 15.92
CA GLY A 93 1.32 -8.12 14.60
C GLY A 93 2.31 -7.86 13.47
N LEU A 94 2.04 -8.45 12.30
CA LEU A 94 2.96 -8.47 11.16
C LEU A 94 2.52 -7.50 10.06
N TRP A 95 3.44 -6.67 9.57
CA TRP A 95 3.26 -5.89 8.35
C TRP A 95 4.20 -6.40 7.26
N ILE A 96 3.63 -6.81 6.14
CA ILE A 96 4.35 -7.21 4.93
C ILE A 96 4.10 -6.16 3.86
N ASN A 97 5.15 -5.65 3.24
CA ASN A 97 5.04 -4.73 2.12
C ASN A 97 5.82 -5.22 0.91
N MET A 98 5.27 -4.95 -0.28
CA MET A 98 5.96 -5.15 -1.55
C MET A 98 5.59 -4.04 -2.55
N GLY A 99 6.49 -3.10 -2.80
CA GLY A 99 6.19 -2.02 -3.75
C GLY A 99 7.35 -1.07 -4.00
N PRO A 100 7.25 -0.24 -5.04
CA PRO A 100 8.14 0.91 -5.24
C PRO A 100 7.75 2.07 -4.31
N LEU A 101 8.44 3.20 -4.48
CA LEU A 101 8.02 4.51 -3.95
C LEU A 101 7.77 5.46 -5.14
N THR A 102 6.74 5.16 -5.93
CA THR A 102 6.29 6.01 -7.04
C THR A 102 5.13 6.86 -6.56
N TYR A 103 5.47 7.90 -5.78
CA TYR A 103 4.51 8.75 -5.09
C TYR A 103 3.44 9.31 -6.05
N HIS A 104 2.19 8.93 -5.80
CA HIS A 104 1.06 9.25 -6.68
C HIS A 104 0.78 10.75 -6.78
N TRP A 105 1.00 11.44 -5.66
CA TRP A 105 0.81 12.87 -5.51
C TRP A 105 2.09 13.66 -5.80
N ALA A 106 3.13 12.99 -6.32
CA ALA A 106 4.39 13.65 -6.57
C ALA A 106 4.29 14.72 -7.64
N ASP A 107 5.01 15.80 -7.38
CA ASP A 107 4.82 17.06 -8.06
C ASP A 107 5.54 17.08 -9.42
N THR A 108 4.84 16.63 -10.47
CA THR A 108 5.24 16.91 -11.86
C THR A 108 4.55 18.15 -12.42
N PHE A 109 3.75 18.88 -11.62
CA PHE A 109 2.92 19.99 -12.08
C PHE A 109 3.14 21.33 -11.34
N SER A 110 3.94 21.39 -10.28
CA SER A 110 4.19 22.64 -9.53
C SER A 110 4.89 23.73 -10.33
N GLU A 111 5.75 23.39 -11.29
CA GLU A 111 6.34 24.40 -12.19
C GLU A 111 5.29 25.06 -13.11
N LEU A 112 4.13 24.43 -13.34
CA LEU A 112 3.00 25.01 -14.07
C LEU A 112 1.94 25.61 -13.12
N ALA A 113 1.94 25.22 -11.84
CA ALA A 113 0.99 25.67 -10.85
C ALA A 113 1.26 27.10 -10.34
N THR A 114 2.50 27.58 -10.45
CA THR A 114 2.82 29.00 -10.16
C THR A 114 2.10 29.96 -11.11
N ASP A 115 1.86 29.57 -12.36
CA ASP A 115 1.13 30.39 -13.34
C ASP A 115 -0.39 30.20 -13.23
N ALA A 116 -0.85 29.00 -12.86
CA ALA A 116 -2.27 28.68 -12.71
C ALA A 116 -2.93 29.29 -11.46
N MET A 117 -2.15 29.70 -10.45
CA MET A 117 -2.66 30.46 -9.31
C MET A 117 -3.13 31.87 -9.67
N SER A 118 -2.89 32.35 -10.90
CA SER A 118 -3.39 33.65 -11.37
C SER A 118 -4.79 33.60 -12.00
N ASN A 119 -5.30 32.44 -12.41
CA ASN A 119 -6.59 32.33 -13.10
C ASN A 119 -7.62 31.57 -12.27
N SER A 120 -8.26 32.35 -11.40
CA SER A 120 -9.53 32.05 -10.75
C SER A 120 -10.63 31.79 -11.78
N ASN A 121 -10.73 30.56 -12.30
CA ASN A 121 -11.92 30.01 -12.94
C ASN A 121 -11.91 28.47 -12.90
N GLY A 122 -12.30 27.89 -11.76
CA GLY A 122 -13.12 26.65 -11.75
C GLY A 122 -12.45 25.28 -11.86
N GLY A 123 -11.15 25.12 -11.57
CA GLY A 123 -10.51 23.81 -11.52
C GLY A 123 -9.27 23.81 -10.64
N GLY A 124 -9.47 23.91 -9.32
CA GLY A 124 -8.36 23.84 -8.36
C GLY A 124 -7.72 22.46 -8.37
N LEU A 125 -6.38 22.43 -8.30
CA LEU A 125 -5.64 21.20 -8.05
C LEU A 125 -6.10 20.60 -6.71
N ASP A 126 -6.23 19.28 -6.63
CA ASP A 126 -6.58 18.59 -5.39
C ASP A 126 -5.58 18.98 -4.28
N SER A 127 -6.06 19.38 -3.11
CA SER A 127 -5.21 19.90 -2.04
C SER A 127 -4.13 18.89 -1.60
N ARG A 128 -4.38 17.59 -1.82
CA ARG A 128 -3.45 16.50 -1.51
C ARG A 128 -2.12 16.60 -2.26
N TYR A 129 -2.06 17.27 -3.41
CA TYR A 129 -0.79 17.55 -4.09
C TYR A 129 0.11 18.48 -3.27
N HIS A 130 -0.46 19.43 -2.52
CA HIS A 130 0.31 20.29 -1.62
C HIS A 130 0.73 19.60 -0.32
N GLU A 131 0.14 18.45 0.00
CA GLU A 131 0.40 17.66 1.20
C GLU A 131 1.29 16.44 0.91
N SER A 132 1.72 16.26 -0.34
CA SER A 132 2.53 15.12 -0.77
C SER A 132 3.89 15.11 -0.06
N LEU A 133 4.15 14.05 0.70
CA LEU A 133 5.45 13.80 1.35
C LEU A 133 6.20 12.68 0.63
N GLU A 134 7.13 13.10 -0.22
CA GLU A 134 7.96 12.23 -1.07
C GLU A 134 9.24 11.83 -0.33
N LEU A 135 9.15 10.79 0.50
CA LEU A 135 10.29 10.31 1.29
C LEU A 135 11.11 9.26 0.55
N SER A 136 12.43 9.27 0.76
CA SER A 136 13.29 8.18 0.33
C SER A 136 13.02 6.90 1.12
N TRP A 137 13.46 5.74 0.61
CA TRP A 137 13.34 4.48 1.36
C TRP A 137 14.03 4.55 2.73
N GLU A 138 15.17 5.23 2.84
CA GLU A 138 15.88 5.40 4.11
C GLU A 138 15.01 6.11 5.16
N GLU A 139 14.33 7.19 4.77
CA GLU A 139 13.43 7.96 5.63
C GLU A 139 12.17 7.16 5.98
N VAL A 140 11.55 6.49 5.00
CA VAL A 140 10.40 5.59 5.24
C VAL A 140 10.79 4.49 6.22
N ARG A 141 11.92 3.82 6.00
CA ARG A 141 12.46 2.80 6.89
C ARG A 141 12.66 3.32 8.31
N GLY A 142 13.24 4.51 8.45
CA GLY A 142 13.40 5.19 9.73
C GLY A 142 12.06 5.49 10.41
N ALA A 143 11.08 6.00 9.67
CA ALA A 143 9.73 6.28 10.15
C ALA A 143 9.02 5.01 10.64
N ILE A 144 9.14 3.89 9.90
CA ILE A 144 8.60 2.58 10.30
C ILE A 144 9.20 2.13 11.65
N MET A 145 10.52 2.23 11.80
CA MET A 145 11.19 1.83 13.05
C MET A 145 10.84 2.75 14.23
N ASN A 146 10.75 4.06 13.99
CA ASN A 146 10.36 5.06 14.99
C ASN A 146 8.89 4.91 15.40
N ALA A 147 8.03 4.51 14.46
CA ALA A 147 6.68 4.07 14.72
C ALA A 147 6.63 2.69 15.41
N GLY A 148 7.72 2.19 15.99
CA GLY A 148 7.77 1.05 16.88
C GLY A 148 7.60 -0.31 16.21
N PHE A 149 8.00 -0.43 14.95
CA PHE A 149 8.21 -1.71 14.29
C PHE A 149 9.66 -2.20 14.41
N VAL A 150 9.85 -3.50 14.20
CA VAL A 150 11.14 -4.15 13.98
C VAL A 150 11.09 -4.78 12.59
N ILE A 151 11.97 -4.34 11.69
CA ILE A 151 12.09 -4.92 10.34
C ILE A 151 12.88 -6.23 10.46
N GLU A 152 12.21 -7.35 10.24
CA GLU A 152 12.76 -8.71 10.35
C GLU A 152 13.39 -9.18 9.04
N ARG A 153 12.86 -8.69 7.90
CA ARG A 153 13.35 -9.00 6.56
C ARG A 153 13.22 -7.77 5.67
N GLU A 154 14.22 -7.49 4.85
CA GLU A 154 14.26 -6.38 3.89
C GLU A 154 15.05 -6.82 2.66
N GLU A 155 14.45 -6.70 1.48
CA GLU A 155 15.04 -7.12 0.21
C GLU A 155 14.65 -6.18 -0.92
N ARG A 156 15.53 -6.04 -1.91
CA ARG A 156 15.15 -5.44 -3.20
C ARG A 156 14.69 -6.53 -4.16
N GLN A 157 13.54 -6.31 -4.79
CA GLN A 157 12.97 -7.26 -5.73
C GLN A 157 12.44 -6.55 -6.97
N SER A 158 12.72 -7.14 -8.12
CA SER A 158 12.28 -6.65 -9.41
C SER A 158 10.84 -7.09 -9.69
N CYS A 159 9.95 -6.14 -9.94
CA CYS A 159 8.55 -6.39 -10.25
C CYS A 159 8.05 -5.63 -11.46
N HIS A 160 6.96 -6.13 -12.03
CA HIS A 160 6.23 -5.51 -13.11
C HIS A 160 4.83 -5.17 -12.65
N TYR A 161 4.24 -4.11 -13.20
CA TYR A 161 2.85 -3.73 -12.96
C TYR A 161 2.14 -3.61 -14.31
N THR A 162 1.02 -4.34 -14.48
CA THR A 162 0.20 -4.37 -15.71
C THR A 162 0.99 -4.49 -17.03
N LEU A 163 2.13 -5.18 -16.99
CA LEU A 163 3.07 -5.26 -18.10
C LEU A 163 2.48 -6.02 -19.30
N ASP A 164 2.53 -5.38 -20.47
CA ASP A 164 2.40 -6.11 -21.73
C ASP A 164 3.73 -6.82 -22.08
N GLN A 165 3.77 -8.14 -21.85
CA GLN A 165 4.93 -8.96 -22.17
C GLN A 165 5.32 -8.93 -23.66
N LYS A 166 4.40 -8.59 -24.57
CA LYS A 166 4.68 -8.51 -26.01
C LYS A 166 5.11 -7.12 -26.48
N SER A 167 4.99 -6.11 -25.62
CA SER A 167 5.44 -4.76 -25.93
C SER A 167 6.97 -4.70 -26.06
N MET A 168 7.43 -3.92 -27.02
CA MET A 168 8.85 -3.56 -27.23
C MET A 168 9.37 -2.63 -26.13
N ILE A 169 8.49 -1.92 -25.44
CA ILE A 169 8.82 -1.13 -24.24
C ILE A 169 8.27 -1.82 -22.99
N ARG A 170 9.05 -1.85 -21.92
CA ARG A 170 8.67 -2.48 -20.65
C ARG A 170 9.10 -1.60 -19.49
N THR A 171 8.20 -1.40 -18.53
CA THR A 171 8.50 -0.74 -17.26
C THR A 171 8.70 -1.81 -16.18
N GLN A 172 9.81 -1.69 -15.45
CA GLN A 172 10.14 -2.58 -14.34
C GLN A 172 10.46 -1.73 -13.12
N TYR A 173 9.92 -2.14 -11.97
CA TYR A 173 10.09 -1.48 -10.70
C TYR A 173 11.12 -2.25 -9.87
N GLN A 174 12.05 -1.53 -9.24
CA GLN A 174 12.90 -2.08 -8.19
C GLN A 174 12.22 -1.83 -6.85
N CYS A 175 11.35 -2.76 -6.47
CA CYS A 175 10.54 -2.67 -5.28
C CYS A 175 11.35 -3.02 -4.03
N VAL A 176 10.90 -2.51 -2.89
CA VAL A 176 11.34 -2.96 -1.57
C VAL A 176 10.30 -3.94 -1.04
N PHE A 177 10.77 -5.16 -0.77
CA PHE A 177 10.06 -6.14 0.02
C PHE A 177 10.49 -6.02 1.48
N PHE A 178 9.55 -5.98 2.41
CA PHE A 178 9.90 -6.14 3.82
C PHE A 178 8.85 -6.89 4.63
N GLN A 179 9.30 -7.46 5.74
CA GLN A 179 8.47 -7.98 6.82
C GLN A 179 8.86 -7.24 8.09
N ALA A 180 7.89 -6.59 8.73
CA ALA A 180 8.10 -5.81 9.94
C ALA A 180 7.09 -6.20 11.01
N ARG A 181 7.56 -6.41 12.25
CA ARG A 181 6.72 -6.78 13.39
C ARG A 181 6.50 -5.58 14.30
N LYS A 182 5.25 -5.30 14.67
CA LYS A 182 4.94 -4.31 15.70
C LYS A 182 5.48 -4.82 17.03
N ARG A 183 6.26 -3.99 17.74
CA ARG A 183 6.79 -4.37 19.07
C ARG A 183 5.64 -4.71 20.02
N GLU A 184 5.88 -5.71 20.87
CA GLU A 184 5.02 -5.93 22.04
C GLU A 184 4.94 -4.64 22.84
N SER A 185 3.76 -4.29 23.35
CA SER A 185 3.67 -3.20 24.32
C SER A 185 4.52 -3.60 25.51
N GLU A 186 5.55 -2.80 25.84
CA GLU A 186 6.23 -2.93 27.12
C GLU A 186 5.14 -2.90 28.19
N LYS A 187 4.94 -4.02 28.90
CA LYS A 187 4.17 -3.98 30.14
C LYS A 187 4.86 -2.93 30.97
N GLN A 188 4.19 -1.81 31.23
CA GLN A 188 4.62 -0.83 32.21
C GLN A 188 5.01 -1.65 33.45
N GLN A 189 6.31 -1.77 33.73
CA GLN A 189 6.75 -2.38 34.97
C GLN A 189 6.16 -1.48 36.05
N ALA A 190 5.10 -1.96 36.69
CA ALA A 190 4.54 -1.32 37.85
C ALA A 190 5.69 -1.17 38.83
N ILE A 191 6.13 0.07 39.03
CA ILE A 191 7.02 0.46 40.10
C ILE A 191 6.22 0.20 41.39
N THR A 192 6.26 -1.05 41.85
CA THR A 192 5.97 -1.39 43.23
C THR A 192 7.32 -1.47 43.91
N SER A 193 7.80 -0.32 44.34
CA SER A 193 8.95 -0.20 45.23
C SER A 193 8.48 0.58 46.44
N VAL A 194 8.09 -0.20 47.45
CA VAL A 194 8.11 -0.01 48.92
C VAL A 194 8.30 1.41 49.45
#